data_AF-A0A2E9IJE1-F1
#
_entry.id   AF-A0A2E9IJE1-F1
#
_cell.length_a   1.000
_cell.length_b   1.000
_cell.length_c   1.000
_cell.angle_alpha   90.00
_cell.angle_beta   90.00
_cell.angle_gamma   90.00
#
_symmetry.space_group_name_H-M   'P 1'
#
loop_
_entity.id
_entity.type
_entity.pdbx_description
1 polymer ?
#
loop_
_entity_poly.entity_id
_entity_poly.type
_entity_poly.pdbx_seq_one_letter_code
_entity_poly.pdbx_strand_id
1 'polypeptide(L)'
;MDPNLQLMLYVIPTVVGFLLVLPFSKALTGPLVGTFPSLATERGRLFGGLKLITLSGFAVSVQTLWISSKVSEGGNYCSSTSVFSCDDVIGNSMYNTDPVFGLPWGGIGMMVFALLLYFTLTTSAEPNELWVSNYLKMGTLVTVLGIPVILLLISYEYKIEKICQYCTTAHVANIAALVGFFRLMRMSETPEWNEKPEKKVLE
;
A
#
# COMPACT_ATOMS: atom_id res chain seq x y z
N MET A 1 -5.26 22.82 -1.14
CA MET A 1 -4.50 22.02 -2.12
C MET A 1 -5.52 21.32 -3.00
N ASP A 2 -5.29 21.26 -4.31
CA ASP A 2 -6.16 20.56 -5.23
C ASP A 2 -6.24 19.05 -4.87
N PRO A 3 -7.44 18.44 -4.78
CA PRO A 3 -7.57 17.02 -4.43
C PRO A 3 -6.83 16.08 -5.37
N ASN A 4 -6.77 16.37 -6.68
CA ASN A 4 -6.05 15.50 -7.62
C ASN A 4 -4.54 15.59 -7.40
N LEU A 5 -4.00 16.80 -7.16
CA LEU A 5 -2.60 16.99 -6.81
C LEU A 5 -2.25 16.28 -5.49
N GLN A 6 -3.14 16.35 -4.49
CA GLN A 6 -2.94 15.62 -3.23
C GLN A 6 -2.98 14.10 -3.44
N LEU A 7 -3.90 13.60 -4.26
CA LEU A 7 -3.99 12.18 -4.61
C LEU A 7 -2.68 11.67 -5.23
N MET A 8 -2.02 12.47 -6.07
CA MET A 8 -0.73 12.09 -6.67
C MET A 8 0.37 11.82 -5.64
N LEU A 9 0.32 12.45 -4.46
CA LEU A 9 1.26 12.20 -3.37
C LEU A 9 1.15 10.77 -2.81
N TYR A 10 0.04 10.08 -3.05
CA TYR A 10 -0.16 8.68 -2.64
C TYR A 10 -0.02 7.72 -3.83
N VAL A 11 -0.57 8.09 -4.99
CA VAL A 11 -0.55 7.25 -6.19
C VAL A 11 0.87 7.05 -6.71
N ILE A 12 1.66 8.10 -6.84
CA ILE A 12 3.03 8.02 -7.39
C ILE A 12 3.90 7.05 -6.57
N PRO A 13 4.05 7.20 -5.25
CA PRO A 13 4.84 6.26 -4.47
C PRO A 13 4.26 4.84 -4.44
N THR A 14 2.93 4.67 -4.50
CA THR A 14 2.31 3.34 -4.64
C THR A 14 2.71 2.67 -5.96
N VAL A 15 2.63 3.40 -7.08
CA VAL A 15 3.00 2.89 -8.41
C VAL A 15 4.49 2.61 -8.51
N VAL A 16 5.34 3.55 -8.07
CA VAL A 16 6.80 3.35 -8.05
C VAL A 16 7.15 2.16 -7.17
N GLY A 17 6.55 2.05 -5.99
CA GLY A 17 6.74 0.91 -5.11
C GLY A 17 6.28 -0.40 -5.73
N PHE A 18 5.13 -0.39 -6.43
CA PHE A 18 4.64 -1.56 -7.15
C PHE A 18 5.61 -2.00 -8.26
N LEU A 19 6.13 -1.06 -9.06
CA LEU A 19 7.12 -1.35 -10.09
C LEU A 19 8.41 -1.96 -9.52
N LEU A 20 8.83 -1.54 -8.31
CA LEU A 20 9.99 -2.12 -7.63
C LEU A 20 9.75 -3.57 -7.16
N VAL A 21 8.52 -3.90 -6.74
CA VAL A 21 8.18 -5.27 -6.28
C VAL A 21 7.89 -6.25 -7.43
N LEU A 22 7.91 -5.81 -8.70
CA LEU A 22 7.70 -6.69 -9.86
C LEU A 22 9.00 -7.38 -10.30
N PRO A 23 8.94 -8.55 -10.98
CA PRO A 23 10.13 -9.35 -11.29
C PRO A 23 11.10 -8.65 -12.25
N PHE A 24 10.60 -7.76 -13.11
CA PHE A 24 11.40 -7.00 -14.06
C PHE A 24 12.02 -5.72 -13.48
N SER A 25 11.91 -5.49 -12.16
CA SER A 25 12.38 -4.24 -11.53
C SER A 25 13.89 -3.99 -11.69
N LYS A 26 14.70 -5.04 -11.87
CA LYS A 26 16.16 -4.91 -12.11
C LYS A 26 16.47 -4.01 -13.32
N ALA A 27 15.67 -4.12 -14.39
CA ALA A 27 15.84 -3.31 -15.60
C ALA A 27 15.50 -1.83 -15.35
N LEU A 28 14.50 -1.57 -14.50
CA LEU A 28 14.06 -0.22 -14.15
C LEU A 28 15.03 0.48 -13.19
N THR A 29 15.63 -0.26 -12.26
CA THR A 29 16.49 0.32 -11.22
C THR A 29 17.94 0.46 -11.64
N GLY A 30 18.38 -0.13 -12.75
CA GLY A 30 19.78 -0.12 -13.20
C GLY A 30 20.45 1.27 -13.16
N PRO A 31 19.82 2.34 -13.69
CA PRO A 31 20.35 3.70 -13.61
C PRO A 31 20.44 4.27 -12.19
N LEU A 32 19.61 3.79 -11.26
CA LEU A 32 19.49 4.30 -9.90
C LEU A 32 20.40 3.59 -8.89
N VAL A 33 20.99 2.44 -9.24
CA VAL A 33 21.85 1.65 -8.33
C VAL A 33 23.06 2.46 -7.85
N GLY A 34 23.61 3.34 -8.68
CA GLY A 34 24.73 4.21 -8.29
C GLY A 34 24.39 5.18 -7.15
N THR A 35 23.14 5.64 -7.10
CA THR A 35 22.64 6.54 -6.04
C THR A 35 22.07 5.76 -4.85
N PHE A 36 21.42 4.63 -5.12
CA PHE A 36 20.77 3.78 -4.11
C PHE A 36 21.31 2.34 -4.19
N PRO A 37 22.41 2.03 -3.47
CA PRO A 37 23.02 0.70 -3.48
C PRO A 37 22.09 -0.42 -3.02
N SER A 38 21.08 -0.11 -2.20
CA SER A 38 20.06 -1.07 -1.76
C SER A 38 19.29 -1.68 -2.95
N LEU A 39 19.12 -0.95 -4.05
CA LEU A 39 18.40 -1.44 -5.24
C LEU A 39 19.20 -2.45 -6.08
N ALA A 40 20.49 -2.68 -5.77
CA ALA A 40 21.30 -3.68 -6.46
C ALA A 40 20.76 -5.09 -6.26
N THR A 41 20.31 -5.41 -5.03
CA THR A 41 19.79 -6.73 -4.66
C THR A 41 18.29 -6.83 -4.86
N GLU A 42 17.78 -8.03 -5.14
CA GLU A 42 16.33 -8.25 -5.23
C GLU A 42 15.64 -7.92 -3.90
N ARG A 43 16.22 -8.36 -2.77
CA ARG A 43 15.71 -8.09 -1.43
C ARG A 43 15.54 -6.59 -1.18
N GLY A 44 16.54 -5.79 -1.55
CA GLY A 44 16.49 -4.35 -1.34
C GLY A 44 15.49 -3.63 -2.26
N ARG A 45 15.29 -4.10 -3.50
CA ARG A 45 14.19 -3.61 -4.36
C ARG A 45 12.82 -3.95 -3.78
N LEU A 46 12.62 -5.20 -3.34
CA LEU A 46 11.37 -5.65 -2.74
C LEU A 46 11.03 -4.84 -1.48
N PHE A 47 11.97 -4.70 -0.53
CA PHE A 47 11.74 -3.88 0.66
C PHE A 47 11.59 -2.39 0.35
N GLY A 48 12.36 -1.85 -0.59
CA GLY A 48 12.21 -0.45 -1.03
C GLY A 48 10.81 -0.19 -1.58
N GLY A 49 10.33 -1.07 -2.45
CA GLY A 49 8.99 -0.99 -2.98
C GLY A 49 7.90 -1.14 -1.92
N LEU A 50 8.05 -2.13 -1.04
CA LEU A 50 7.07 -2.40 0.02
C LEU A 50 6.98 -1.27 1.03
N LYS A 51 8.08 -0.57 1.35
CA LYS A 51 8.07 0.63 2.20
C LYS A 51 7.24 1.75 1.58
N LEU A 52 7.43 2.00 0.28
CA LEU A 52 6.66 3.01 -0.44
C LEU A 52 5.17 2.64 -0.45
N ILE A 53 4.83 1.42 -0.84
CA ILE A 53 3.45 0.93 -0.89
C ILE A 53 2.76 1.04 0.48
N THR A 54 3.38 0.51 1.53
CA THR A 54 2.75 0.46 2.86
C THR A 54 2.65 1.84 3.51
N LEU A 55 3.63 2.72 3.29
CA LEU A 55 3.56 4.11 3.73
C LEU A 55 2.46 4.88 2.98
N SER A 56 2.36 4.70 1.66
CA SER A 56 1.30 5.34 0.86
C SER A 56 -0.09 4.81 1.22
N GLY A 57 -0.23 3.50 1.42
CA GLY A 57 -1.45 2.87 1.90
C GLY A 57 -1.89 3.39 3.27
N PHE A 58 -0.94 3.57 4.19
CA PHE A 58 -1.18 4.20 5.49
C PHE A 58 -1.65 5.65 5.32
N ALA A 59 -0.89 6.46 4.57
CA ALA A 59 -1.18 7.88 4.40
C ALA A 59 -2.52 8.13 3.69
N VAL A 60 -2.85 7.35 2.65
CA VAL A 60 -4.15 7.47 1.97
C VAL A 60 -5.29 7.02 2.88
N SER A 61 -5.08 6.00 3.73
CA SER A 61 -6.10 5.57 4.69
C SER A 61 -6.36 6.65 5.76
N VAL A 62 -5.31 7.29 6.29
CA VAL A 62 -5.44 8.47 7.17
C VAL A 62 -6.22 9.58 6.45
N GLN A 63 -5.92 9.83 5.17
CA GLN A 63 -6.62 10.83 4.39
C GLN A 63 -8.10 10.48 4.19
N THR A 64 -8.45 9.21 3.92
CA THR A 64 -9.86 8.79 3.82
C THR A 64 -10.61 8.96 5.14
N LEU A 65 -9.97 8.67 6.28
CA LEU A 65 -10.55 8.93 7.59
C LEU A 65 -10.78 10.43 7.82
N TRP A 66 -9.79 11.26 7.47
CA TRP A 66 -9.93 12.72 7.56
C TRP A 66 -11.04 13.25 6.65
N ILE A 67 -11.17 12.73 5.42
CA ILE A 67 -12.26 13.09 4.50
C ILE A 67 -13.60 12.74 5.15
N SER A 68 -13.74 11.56 5.74
CA SER A 68 -14.97 11.16 6.45
C SER A 68 -15.37 12.15 7.54
N SER A 69 -14.41 12.63 8.34
CA SER A 69 -14.67 13.65 9.36
C SER A 69 -15.03 15.01 8.76
N LYS A 70 -14.43 15.39 7.63
CA LYS A 70 -14.73 16.68 7.00
C LYS A 70 -16.09 16.71 6.33
N VAL A 71 -16.50 15.60 5.74
CA VAL A 71 -17.83 15.47 5.14
C VAL A 71 -18.91 15.49 6.22
N SER A 72 -18.68 14.83 7.37
CA SER A 72 -19.65 14.87 8.48
C SER A 72 -19.79 16.27 9.12
N GLU A 73 -18.76 17.11 9.03
CA GLU A 73 -18.79 18.53 9.39
C GLU A 73 -19.52 19.41 8.34
N GLY A 74 -20.01 18.85 7.24
CA GLY A 74 -20.68 19.57 6.14
C GLY A 74 -19.72 20.15 5.09
N GLY A 75 -18.46 19.72 5.07
CA GLY A 75 -17.50 20.04 4.02
C GLY A 75 -17.65 19.13 2.81
N ASN A 76 -17.07 19.56 1.68
CA ASN A 76 -17.02 18.77 0.45
C ASN A 76 -15.57 18.48 0.08
N TYR A 77 -15.27 17.27 -0.39
CA TYR A 77 -13.91 16.91 -0.80
C TYR A 77 -13.90 15.94 -1.98
N CYS A 78 -13.23 16.34 -3.07
CA CYS A 78 -13.26 15.57 -4.32
C CYS A 78 -14.71 15.22 -4.74
N SER A 79 -15.59 16.22 -4.62
CA SER A 79 -17.01 16.15 -4.96
C SER A 79 -17.19 16.57 -6.43
N SER A 80 -17.98 15.79 -7.17
CA SER A 80 -18.27 16.03 -8.59
C SER A 80 -19.64 15.48 -8.95
N THR A 81 -20.28 16.09 -9.96
CA THR A 81 -21.46 15.51 -10.62
C THR A 81 -21.13 14.30 -11.50
N SER A 82 -19.85 14.04 -11.75
CA SER A 82 -19.38 12.87 -12.50
C SER A 82 -19.44 11.58 -11.67
N VAL A 83 -18.98 10.48 -12.27
CA VAL A 83 -18.86 9.17 -11.59
C VAL A 83 -17.78 9.20 -10.49
N PHE A 84 -16.80 10.11 -10.56
CA PHE A 84 -15.74 10.21 -9.55
C PHE A 84 -16.12 11.19 -8.45
N SER A 85 -16.49 10.67 -7.28
CA SER A 85 -16.89 11.49 -6.13
C SER A 85 -16.52 10.78 -4.83
N CYS A 86 -15.48 11.28 -4.15
CA CYS A 86 -15.06 10.69 -2.88
C CYS A 86 -16.02 11.04 -1.75
N ASP A 87 -16.63 12.22 -1.84
CA ASP A 87 -17.62 12.73 -0.91
C ASP A 87 -18.85 11.82 -0.85
N ASP A 88 -19.40 11.44 -2.01
CA ASP A 88 -20.58 10.57 -2.10
C ASP A 88 -20.32 9.16 -1.53
N VAL A 89 -19.09 8.67 -1.63
CA VAL A 89 -18.71 7.32 -1.16
C VAL A 89 -18.34 7.35 0.33
N ILE A 90 -17.41 8.21 0.73
CA ILE A 90 -16.87 8.28 2.10
C ILE A 90 -17.87 8.98 3.04
N GLY A 91 -18.63 9.95 2.54
CA GLY A 91 -19.68 10.63 3.29
C GLY A 91 -20.90 9.77 3.60
N ASN A 92 -21.09 8.68 2.87
CA ASN A 92 -22.23 7.80 3.05
C ASN A 92 -22.02 6.90 4.27
N SER A 93 -22.65 7.24 5.40
CA SER A 93 -22.54 6.50 6.66
C SER A 93 -23.05 5.05 6.59
N MET A 94 -23.90 4.71 5.62
CA MET A 94 -24.36 3.33 5.41
C MET A 94 -23.26 2.44 4.83
N TYR A 95 -22.41 2.99 3.97
CA TYR A 95 -21.41 2.24 3.21
C TYR A 95 -19.97 2.48 3.67
N ASN A 96 -19.68 3.63 4.29
CA ASN A 96 -18.36 3.96 4.83
C ASN A 96 -18.16 3.49 6.29
N THR A 97 -19.12 2.78 6.87
CA THR A 97 -19.03 2.23 8.23
C THR A 97 -19.02 0.72 8.19
N ASP A 98 -18.06 0.11 8.89
CA ASP A 98 -18.02 -1.33 9.10
C ASP A 98 -19.24 -1.77 9.92
N PRO A 99 -20.03 -2.76 9.45
CA PRO A 99 -21.26 -3.16 10.11
C PRO A 99 -21.05 -3.94 11.40
N VAL A 100 -19.83 -4.40 11.69
CA VAL A 100 -19.53 -5.24 12.88
C VAL A 100 -19.13 -4.37 14.08
N PHE A 101 -18.20 -3.45 13.87
CA PHE A 101 -17.58 -2.62 14.90
C PHE A 101 -18.03 -1.16 14.86
N GLY A 102 -18.75 -0.74 13.81
CA GLY A 102 -19.21 0.65 13.66
C GLY A 102 -18.08 1.64 13.37
N LEU A 103 -16.94 1.17 12.88
CA LEU A 103 -15.76 2.01 12.59
C LEU A 103 -15.75 2.44 11.12
N PRO A 104 -15.25 3.64 10.80
CA PRO A 104 -15.05 4.03 9.41
C PRO A 104 -13.98 3.15 8.74
N TRP A 105 -14.21 2.74 7.49
CA TRP A 105 -13.27 1.87 6.77
C TRP A 105 -11.88 2.49 6.62
N GLY A 106 -11.79 3.81 6.49
CA GLY A 106 -10.51 4.52 6.48
C GLY A 106 -9.70 4.34 7.76
N GLY A 107 -10.36 4.24 8.92
CA GLY A 107 -9.71 3.96 10.21
C GLY A 107 -9.20 2.52 10.31
N ILE A 108 -9.98 1.56 9.81
CA ILE A 108 -9.55 0.15 9.73
C ILE A 108 -8.34 0.02 8.80
N GLY A 109 -8.40 0.63 7.61
CA GLY A 109 -7.29 0.66 6.65
C GLY A 109 -6.03 1.27 7.25
N MET A 110 -6.15 2.37 7.99
CA MET A 110 -5.03 3.01 8.69
C MET A 110 -4.33 2.04 9.65
N MET A 111 -5.09 1.32 10.47
CA MET A 111 -4.53 0.35 11.43
C MET A 111 -3.84 -0.82 10.72
N VAL A 112 -4.46 -1.35 9.66
CA VAL A 112 -3.89 -2.44 8.86
C VAL A 112 -2.60 -2.01 8.19
N PHE A 113 -2.58 -0.87 7.49
CA PHE A 113 -1.37 -0.39 6.83
C PHE A 113 -0.27 0.04 7.81
N ALA A 114 -0.62 0.53 9.01
CA ALA A 114 0.36 0.77 10.06
C ALA A 114 1.05 -0.53 10.50
N LEU A 115 0.29 -1.62 10.68
CA LEU A 115 0.83 -2.94 10.99
C LEU A 115 1.72 -3.48 9.85
N LEU A 116 1.27 -3.36 8.60
CA LEU A 116 2.05 -3.80 7.43
C LEU A 116 3.34 -2.97 7.27
N LEU A 117 3.28 -1.67 7.51
CA LEU A 117 4.45 -0.80 7.51
C LEU A 117 5.41 -1.19 8.63
N TYR A 118 4.91 -1.49 9.84
CA TYR A 118 5.72 -2.00 10.94
C TYR A 118 6.46 -3.29 10.54
N PHE A 119 5.76 -4.30 10.03
CA PHE A 119 6.38 -5.54 9.55
C PHE A 119 7.44 -5.27 8.49
N THR A 120 7.15 -4.38 7.55
CA THR A 120 8.08 -4.02 6.47
C THR A 120 9.35 -3.38 7.02
N LEU A 121 9.21 -2.39 7.91
CA LEU A 121 10.33 -1.65 8.46
C LEU A 121 11.21 -2.54 9.32
N THR A 122 10.65 -3.30 10.26
CA THR A 122 11.44 -4.16 11.15
C THR A 122 12.15 -5.25 10.36
N THR A 123 11.44 -5.97 9.49
CA THR A 123 12.04 -7.05 8.68
C THR A 123 13.12 -6.53 7.74
N SER A 124 12.99 -5.29 7.25
CA SER A 124 14.03 -4.67 6.43
C SER A 124 15.26 -4.23 7.21
N ALA A 125 15.10 -3.91 8.50
CA ALA A 125 16.18 -3.47 9.37
C ALA A 125 16.99 -4.67 9.86
N GLU A 126 16.30 -5.74 10.28
CA GLU A 126 16.91 -6.95 10.84
C GLU A 126 16.46 -8.20 10.06
N PRO A 127 16.95 -8.40 8.80
CA PRO A 127 16.43 -9.42 7.90
C PRO A 127 16.82 -10.86 8.26
N ASN A 128 17.69 -11.07 9.24
CA ASN A 128 18.20 -12.39 9.61
C ASN A 128 17.70 -12.88 10.98
N GLU A 129 16.76 -12.15 11.58
CA GLU A 129 16.16 -12.52 12.86
C GLU A 129 15.13 -13.63 12.73
N LEU A 130 14.94 -14.39 13.82
CA LEU A 130 14.05 -15.58 13.83
C LEU A 130 12.58 -15.26 13.54
N TRP A 131 12.13 -14.03 13.84
CA TRP A 131 10.73 -13.61 13.64
C TRP A 131 10.42 -13.14 12.22
N VAL A 132 11.44 -12.94 11.37
CA VAL A 132 11.29 -12.41 10.00
C VAL A 132 10.33 -13.25 9.16
N SER A 133 10.52 -14.58 9.14
CA SER A 133 9.66 -15.48 8.36
C SER A 133 8.19 -15.38 8.79
N ASN A 134 7.94 -15.26 10.10
CA ASN A 134 6.59 -15.12 10.63
C ASN A 134 5.97 -13.77 10.23
N TYR A 135 6.74 -12.68 10.27
CA TYR A 135 6.24 -11.35 9.88
C TYR A 135 5.89 -11.29 8.39
N LEU A 136 6.70 -11.89 7.53
CA LEU A 136 6.41 -11.98 6.09
C LEU A 136 5.15 -12.84 5.80
N LYS A 137 4.99 -13.95 6.51
CA LYS A 137 3.78 -14.80 6.44
C LYS A 137 2.54 -14.06 6.94
N MET A 138 2.64 -13.36 8.06
CA MET A 138 1.54 -12.55 8.60
C MET A 138 1.18 -11.39 7.66
N GLY A 139 2.16 -10.68 7.10
CA GLY A 139 1.91 -9.63 6.12
C GLY A 139 1.19 -10.16 4.87
N THR A 140 1.59 -11.33 4.38
CA THR A 140 0.90 -12.03 3.28
C THR A 140 -0.53 -12.40 3.69
N LEU A 141 -0.73 -12.99 4.86
CA LEU A 141 -2.05 -13.39 5.35
C LEU A 141 -2.99 -12.19 5.50
N VAL A 142 -2.55 -11.11 6.14
CA VAL A 142 -3.33 -9.90 6.36
C VAL A 142 -3.76 -9.28 5.02
N THR A 143 -2.85 -9.20 4.05
CA THR A 143 -3.18 -8.63 2.73
C THR A 143 -4.12 -9.54 1.92
N VAL A 144 -4.03 -10.87 2.06
CA VAL A 144 -5.01 -11.83 1.49
C VAL A 144 -6.39 -11.65 2.14
N LEU A 145 -6.45 -11.55 3.48
CA LEU A 145 -7.71 -11.30 4.20
C LEU A 145 -8.35 -9.95 3.86
N GLY A 146 -7.54 -8.98 3.40
CA GLY A 146 -8.03 -7.71 2.87
C GLY A 146 -8.80 -7.84 1.55
N ILE A 147 -8.59 -8.91 0.76
CA ILE A 147 -9.22 -9.06 -0.56
C ILE A 147 -10.75 -9.15 -0.48
N PRO A 148 -11.36 -10.01 0.35
CA PRO A 148 -12.82 -9.99 0.54
C PRO A 148 -13.38 -8.64 0.96
N VAL A 149 -12.68 -7.91 1.84
CA VAL A 149 -13.09 -6.56 2.28
C VAL A 149 -13.06 -5.58 1.12
N ILE A 150 -12.00 -5.60 0.31
CA ILE A 150 -11.90 -4.75 -0.89
C ILE A 150 -13.03 -5.06 -1.88
N LEU A 151 -13.34 -6.34 -2.12
CA LEU A 151 -14.44 -6.72 -3.01
C LEU A 151 -15.80 -6.24 -2.48
N LEU A 152 -16.01 -6.28 -1.16
CA LEU A 152 -17.20 -5.72 -0.52
C LEU A 152 -17.27 -4.20 -0.76
N LEU A 153 -16.18 -3.47 -0.54
CA LEU A 153 -16.14 -2.01 -0.72
C LEU A 153 -16.37 -1.59 -2.18
N ILE A 154 -15.79 -2.32 -3.13
CA ILE A 154 -16.06 -2.13 -4.55
C ILE A 154 -17.55 -2.37 -4.87
N SER A 155 -18.17 -3.37 -4.22
CA SER A 155 -19.62 -3.61 -4.39
C SER A 155 -20.46 -2.45 -3.87
N TYR A 156 -19.99 -1.71 -2.86
CA TYR A 156 -20.67 -0.51 -2.37
C TYR A 156 -20.52 0.66 -3.34
N GLU A 157 -19.31 0.89 -3.88
CA GLU A 157 -19.10 1.88 -4.94
C GLU A 157 -20.00 1.62 -6.16
N TYR A 158 -20.15 0.35 -6.54
CA TYR A 158 -21.07 -0.03 -7.63
C TYR A 158 -22.54 0.29 -7.30
N LYS A 159 -23.01 0.04 -6.07
CA LYS A 159 -24.38 0.35 -5.63
C LYS A 159 -24.68 1.85 -5.56
N ILE A 160 -23.67 2.66 -5.24
CA ILE A 160 -23.78 4.12 -5.16
C ILE A 160 -23.60 4.76 -6.56
N GLU A 161 -23.15 3.98 -7.55
CA GLU A 161 -22.78 4.44 -8.91
C GLU A 161 -21.69 5.53 -8.90
N LYS A 162 -20.82 5.50 -7.88
CA LYS A 162 -19.74 6.46 -7.65
C LYS A 162 -18.45 5.73 -7.30
N ILE A 163 -17.34 6.22 -7.85
CA ILE A 163 -15.99 5.68 -7.63
C ILE A 163 -15.18 6.66 -6.80
N CYS A 164 -14.54 6.19 -5.74
CA CYS A 164 -13.62 6.98 -4.93
C CYS A 164 -12.16 6.70 -5.33
N GLN A 165 -11.45 7.71 -5.82
CA GLN A 165 -10.06 7.56 -6.26
C GLN A 165 -9.11 7.29 -5.08
N TYR A 166 -9.43 7.78 -3.88
CA TYR A 166 -8.66 7.52 -2.67
C TYR A 166 -8.86 6.07 -2.19
N CYS A 167 -10.10 5.56 -2.19
CA CYS A 167 -10.38 4.15 -1.90
C CYS A 167 -9.69 3.22 -2.90
N THR A 168 -9.80 3.54 -4.20
CA THR A 168 -9.11 2.80 -5.27
C THR A 168 -7.60 2.74 -5.01
N THR A 169 -6.98 3.86 -4.61
CA THR A 169 -5.55 3.89 -4.27
C THR A 169 -5.21 3.00 -3.08
N ALA A 170 -6.05 3.00 -2.03
CA ALA A 170 -5.87 2.10 -0.88
C ALA A 170 -6.01 0.63 -1.27
N HIS A 171 -6.98 0.30 -2.14
CA HIS A 171 -7.18 -1.06 -2.65
C HIS A 171 -5.96 -1.53 -3.46
N VAL A 172 -5.48 -0.70 -4.39
CA VAL A 172 -4.28 -0.98 -5.18
C VAL A 172 -3.05 -1.15 -4.27
N ALA A 173 -2.91 -0.32 -3.23
CA ALA A 173 -1.82 -0.46 -2.27
C ALA A 173 -1.87 -1.81 -1.53
N ASN A 174 -3.05 -2.33 -1.18
CA ASN A 174 -3.16 -3.66 -0.57
C ASN A 174 -2.75 -4.78 -1.55
N ILE A 175 -3.21 -4.72 -2.81
CA ILE A 175 -2.81 -5.69 -3.84
C ILE A 175 -1.30 -5.65 -4.07
N ALA A 176 -0.72 -4.46 -4.20
CA ALA A 176 0.71 -4.27 -4.37
C ALA A 176 1.51 -4.79 -3.16
N ALA A 177 1.01 -4.55 -1.94
CA ALA A 177 1.61 -5.05 -0.71
C ALA A 177 1.54 -6.58 -0.65
N LEU A 178 0.43 -7.20 -1.07
CA LEU A 178 0.31 -8.66 -1.18
C LEU A 178 1.41 -9.24 -2.08
N VAL A 179 1.60 -8.66 -3.26
CA VAL A 179 2.66 -9.10 -4.18
C VAL A 179 4.05 -8.97 -3.53
N GLY A 180 4.33 -7.83 -2.87
CA GLY A 180 5.60 -7.60 -2.19
C GLY A 180 5.86 -8.58 -1.04
N PHE A 181 4.91 -8.74 -0.12
CA PHE A 181 5.01 -9.67 1.01
C PHE A 181 5.11 -11.12 0.54
N PHE A 182 4.31 -11.54 -0.43
CA PHE A 182 4.34 -12.89 -0.96
C PHE A 182 5.71 -13.20 -1.58
N ARG A 183 6.27 -12.28 -2.38
CA ARG A 183 7.60 -12.46 -2.96
C ARG A 183 8.71 -12.50 -1.91
N LEU A 184 8.69 -11.60 -0.93
CA LEU A 184 9.65 -11.63 0.17
C LEU A 184 9.55 -12.91 0.99
N MET A 185 8.33 -13.39 1.27
CA MET A 185 8.10 -14.66 1.96
C MET A 185 8.76 -15.81 1.20
N ARG A 186 8.56 -15.90 -0.12
CA ARG A 186 9.19 -16.93 -0.96
C ARG A 186 10.71 -16.79 -0.99
N MET A 187 11.22 -15.57 -1.19
CA MET A 187 12.66 -15.28 -1.24
C MET A 187 13.36 -15.58 0.09
N SER A 188 12.68 -15.43 1.23
CA SER A 188 13.27 -15.74 2.54
C SER A 188 13.67 -17.20 2.72
N GLU A 189 13.17 -18.09 1.85
CA GLU A 189 13.47 -19.52 1.85
C GLU A 189 14.57 -19.88 0.82
N THR A 190 15.13 -18.89 0.12
CA THR A 190 16.11 -19.12 -0.96
C THR A 190 17.48 -18.48 -0.67
N PRO A 191 18.58 -18.95 -1.30
CA PRO A 191 19.92 -18.39 -1.07
C PRO A 191 20.05 -16.91 -1.40
N GLU A 192 19.24 -16.41 -2.33
CA GLU A 192 19.20 -15.01 -2.78
C GLU A 192 18.85 -14.05 -1.64
N TRP A 193 18.19 -14.51 -0.57
CA TRP A 193 17.92 -13.70 0.63
C TRP A 193 19.17 -13.00 1.18
N ASN A 194 20.32 -13.68 1.13
CA ASN A 194 21.59 -13.22 1.69
C ASN A 194 22.56 -12.66 0.64
N GLU A 195 22.09 -12.47 -0.60
CA GLU A 195 22.91 -11.90 -1.67
C GLU A 195 23.41 -10.50 -1.31
N LYS A 196 24.71 -10.25 -1.56
CA LYS A 196 25.34 -8.94 -1.36
C LYS A 196 25.43 -8.21 -2.70
N PRO A 197 25.40 -6.88 -2.72
CA PRO A 197 25.66 -6.12 -3.95
C PRO A 197 27.01 -6.54 -4.55
N GLU A 198 27.00 -6.89 -5.83
CA GLU A 198 28.23 -7.18 -6.57
C GLU A 198 29.10 -5.92 -6.56
N LYS A 199 30.30 -6.00 -5.99
CA LYS A 199 31.25 -4.89 -6.07
C LYS A 199 31.65 -4.74 -7.53
N LYS A 200 31.28 -3.64 -8.19
CA LYS A 200 31.94 -3.27 -9.44
C LYS A 200 33.43 -3.12 -9.15
N VAL A 201 34.24 -4.05 -9.65
CA VAL A 201 35.67 -3.84 -9.79
C VAL A 201 35.79 -2.64 -10.72
N LEU A 202 36.26 -1.51 -10.19
CA LEU A 202 36.66 -0.38 -11.00
C LEU A 202 37.97 -0.81 -11.68
N GLU A 203 37.87 -1.21 -12.95
CA GLU A 203 39.02 -1.27 -13.87
C GLU A 203 39.23 0.11 -14.51
#